data_AF-A0A1Q7HUZ8-F1
#
_entry.id   AF-A0A1Q7HUZ8-F1
#
_cell.length_a   1.000
_cell.length_b   1.000
_cell.length_c   1.000
_cell.angle_alpha   90.00
_cell.angle_beta   90.00
_cell.angle_gamma   90.00
#
_symmetry.space_group_name_H-M   'P 1'
#
loop_
_entity.id
_entity.type
_entity.pdbx_description
1 polymer ?
#
loop_
_entity_poly.entity_id
_entity_poly.type
_entity_poly.pdbx_seq_one_letter_code
_entity_poly.pdbx_strand_id
1 'polypeptide(L)'
;MLHNVPVARILGFLSLASVTLIVWITYEGFRVSAGALGAGAHIRFALFGIVIVLFTHTMTLFYFVGTGSRIKKVVREYGLSVSLVDRTRRLKGRLFPWLTFTPLVTMAAFIIGGGAHTRVVPGWVHGALALGALGMNLVTAFLAIL
;
A
#
# COMPACT_ATOMS: atom_id res chain seq x y z
N MET A 1 23.13 5.24 -13.97
CA MET A 1 23.43 4.10 -13.08
C MET A 1 22.30 3.75 -12.07
N LEU A 2 21.27 4.60 -11.86
CA LEU A 2 20.10 4.25 -11.02
C LEU A 2 19.07 3.34 -11.72
N HIS A 3 19.20 3.09 -13.03
CA HIS A 3 18.33 2.22 -13.82
C HIS A 3 18.51 0.70 -13.52
N ASN A 4 19.55 0.32 -12.77
CA ASN A 4 19.88 -1.06 -12.42
C ASN A 4 19.64 -1.40 -10.94
N VAL A 5 18.78 -0.68 -10.22
CA VAL A 5 18.43 -1.07 -8.85
C VAL A 5 17.20 -2.01 -8.90
N PRO A 6 17.39 -3.34 -8.92
CA PRO A 6 16.29 -4.29 -9.11
C PRO A 6 15.18 -4.10 -8.06
N VAL A 7 15.56 -3.68 -6.86
CA VAL A 7 14.63 -3.47 -5.73
C VAL A 7 13.56 -2.42 -6.04
N ALA A 8 13.90 -1.29 -6.69
CA ALA A 8 12.91 -0.26 -7.01
C ALA A 8 11.85 -0.77 -8.00
N ARG A 9 12.26 -1.58 -8.98
CA ARG A 9 11.35 -2.22 -9.94
C ARG A 9 10.45 -3.25 -9.27
N ILE A 10 11.00 -4.04 -8.35
CA ILE A 10 10.24 -5.01 -7.56
C ILE A 10 9.19 -4.29 -6.71
N LEU A 11 9.55 -3.19 -6.04
CA LEU A 11 8.60 -2.40 -5.25
C LEU A 11 7.50 -1.76 -6.12
N GLY A 12 7.86 -1.26 -7.32
CA GLY A 12 6.88 -0.76 -8.28
C GLY A 12 5.90 -1.85 -8.72
N PHE A 13 6.40 -3.04 -9.05
CA PHE A 13 5.56 -4.20 -9.38
C PHE A 13 4.64 -4.59 -8.20
N LEU A 14 5.18 -4.67 -6.99
CA LEU A 14 4.42 -4.99 -5.78
C LEU A 14 3.34 -3.93 -5.49
N SER A 15 3.60 -2.66 -5.74
CA SER A 15 2.61 -1.58 -5.61
C SER A 15 1.47 -1.74 -6.61
N LEU A 16 1.77 -2.01 -7.88
CA LEU A 16 0.75 -2.27 -8.90
C LEU A 16 -0.07 -3.53 -8.59
N ALA A 17 0.60 -4.61 -8.16
CA ALA A 17 -0.05 -5.84 -7.74
C ALA A 17 -0.98 -5.58 -6.54
N SER A 18 -0.54 -4.81 -5.55
CA SER A 18 -1.35 -4.43 -4.39
C SER A 18 -2.60 -3.65 -4.77
N VAL A 19 -2.47 -2.65 -5.65
CA VAL A 19 -3.61 -1.88 -6.17
C VAL A 19 -4.60 -2.78 -6.92
N THR A 20 -4.09 -3.68 -7.76
CA THR A 20 -4.92 -4.61 -8.54
C THR A 20 -5.68 -5.57 -7.62
N LEU A 21 -4.99 -6.10 -6.62
CA LEU A 21 -5.57 -7.00 -5.62
C LEU A 21 -6.66 -6.31 -4.80
N ILE A 22 -6.42 -5.09 -4.30
CA ILE A 22 -7.42 -4.37 -3.51
C ILE A 22 -8.65 -4.02 -4.36
N VAL A 23 -8.49 -3.63 -5.63
CA VAL A 23 -9.61 -3.43 -6.57
C VAL A 23 -10.42 -4.72 -6.72
N TRP A 24 -9.74 -5.84 -6.95
CA TRP A 24 -10.38 -7.15 -7.09
C TRP A 24 -11.15 -7.56 -5.83
N ILE A 25 -10.53 -7.42 -4.65
CA ILE A 25 -11.15 -7.77 -3.36
C ILE A 25 -12.36 -6.89 -3.06
N THR A 26 -12.28 -5.59 -3.37
CA THR A 26 -13.42 -4.67 -3.24
C THR A 26 -14.57 -5.07 -4.18
N TYR A 27 -14.26 -5.43 -5.43
CA TYR A 27 -15.25 -5.94 -6.38
C TYR A 27 -15.91 -7.24 -5.89
N GLU A 28 -15.15 -8.19 -5.37
CA GLU A 28 -15.70 -9.39 -4.74
C GLU A 28 -16.60 -9.05 -3.54
N GLY A 29 -16.25 -8.06 -2.72
CA GLY A 29 -17.07 -7.59 -1.60
C GLY A 29 -18.45 -7.09 -2.03
N PHE A 30 -18.53 -6.36 -3.15
CA PHE A 30 -19.83 -5.97 -3.73
C PHE A 30 -20.63 -7.19 -4.24
N ARG A 31 -19.96 -8.18 -4.84
CA ARG A 31 -20.62 -9.43 -5.26
C ARG A 31 -21.14 -10.26 -4.09
N VAL A 32 -20.43 -10.29 -2.97
CA VAL A 32 -20.90 -10.91 -1.71
C VAL A 32 -22.13 -10.17 -1.21
N SER A 33 -22.10 -8.83 -1.21
CA SER A 33 -23.23 -8.00 -0.78
C SER A 33 -24.48 -8.19 -1.67
N ALA A 34 -24.28 -8.46 -2.96
CA ALA A 34 -25.35 -8.77 -3.91
C ALA A 34 -25.81 -10.25 -3.88
N GLY A 35 -25.21 -11.10 -3.04
CA GLY A 35 -25.52 -12.54 -2.99
C GLY A 35 -24.98 -13.37 -4.15
N ALA A 36 -24.15 -12.79 -5.02
CA ALA A 36 -23.61 -13.43 -6.22
C ALA A 36 -22.26 -14.15 -5.99
N LEU A 37 -21.70 -14.06 -4.77
CA LEU A 37 -20.47 -14.73 -4.37
C LEU A 37 -20.55 -15.13 -2.89
N GLY A 38 -20.09 -16.34 -2.55
CA GLY A 38 -20.01 -16.76 -1.16
C GLY A 38 -18.90 -16.02 -0.39
N ALA A 39 -19.19 -15.61 0.85
CA ALA A 39 -18.25 -14.87 1.69
C ALA A 39 -16.89 -15.57 1.87
N GLY A 40 -16.87 -16.91 1.88
CA GLY A 40 -15.63 -17.68 2.00
C GLY A 40 -14.63 -17.45 0.85
N ALA A 41 -15.10 -17.20 -0.39
CA ALA A 41 -14.23 -16.88 -1.51
C ALA A 41 -13.55 -15.51 -1.33
N HIS A 42 -14.36 -14.50 -0.99
CA HIS A 42 -13.90 -13.15 -0.68
C HIS A 42 -12.89 -13.14 0.48
N ILE A 43 -13.16 -13.86 1.57
CA ILE A 43 -12.26 -13.90 2.74
C ILE A 43 -10.89 -14.51 2.39
N ARG A 44 -10.84 -15.59 1.59
CA ARG A 44 -9.57 -16.20 1.18
C ARG A 44 -8.71 -15.22 0.36
N PHE A 45 -9.32 -14.54 -0.61
CA PHE A 45 -8.62 -13.55 -1.41
C PHE A 45 -8.23 -12.31 -0.60
N ALA A 46 -9.10 -11.87 0.32
CA ALA A 46 -8.81 -10.76 1.23
C ALA A 46 -7.62 -11.06 2.15
N LEU A 47 -7.50 -12.28 2.68
CA LEU A 47 -6.37 -12.72 3.50
C LEU A 47 -5.06 -12.73 2.70
N PHE A 48 -5.09 -13.21 1.46
CA PHE A 48 -3.91 -13.13 0.58
C PHE A 48 -3.54 -11.67 0.27
N GLY A 49 -4.52 -10.86 -0.13
CA GLY A 49 -4.32 -9.47 -0.50
C GLY A 49 -3.77 -8.60 0.63
N ILE A 50 -4.28 -8.75 1.85
CA ILE A 50 -3.80 -7.94 2.99
C ILE A 50 -2.33 -8.20 3.30
N VAL A 51 -1.86 -9.45 3.17
CA VAL A 51 -0.44 -9.79 3.33
C VAL A 51 0.40 -9.08 2.28
N ILE A 52 0.00 -9.12 1.01
CA ILE A 52 0.73 -8.47 -0.08
C ILE A 52 0.75 -6.94 0.08
N VAL A 53 -0.38 -6.32 0.44
CA VAL A 53 -0.45 -4.87 0.68
C VAL A 53 0.46 -4.48 1.84
N LEU A 54 0.37 -5.15 2.99
CA LEU A 54 1.20 -4.85 4.15
C LEU A 54 2.69 -5.03 3.86
N PHE A 55 3.04 -6.12 3.19
CA PHE A 55 4.41 -6.39 2.78
C PHE A 55 4.94 -5.28 1.86
N THR A 56 4.16 -4.86 0.86
CA THR A 56 4.54 -3.81 -0.08
C THR A 56 4.80 -2.48 0.63
N HIS A 57 3.91 -2.06 1.53
CA HIS A 57 4.05 -0.81 2.26
C HIS A 57 5.25 -0.82 3.22
N THR A 58 5.43 -1.90 3.99
CA THR A 58 6.54 -2.03 4.93
C THR A 58 7.89 -2.12 4.21
N MET A 59 7.99 -2.90 3.12
CA MET A 59 9.20 -2.96 2.30
C MET A 59 9.55 -1.60 1.67
N THR A 60 8.55 -0.85 1.21
CA THR A 60 8.77 0.48 0.66
C THR A 60 9.30 1.46 1.71
N LEU A 61 8.76 1.43 2.93
CA LEU A 61 9.26 2.23 4.05
C LEU A 61 10.72 1.89 4.37
N PHE A 62 11.06 0.60 4.51
CA PHE A 62 12.43 0.17 4.77
C PHE A 62 13.39 0.52 3.64
N TYR A 63 12.95 0.41 2.38
CA TYR A 63 13.72 0.84 1.23
C TYR A 63 14.08 2.33 1.32
N PHE A 64 13.13 3.20 1.69
CA PHE A 64 13.42 4.62 1.85
C PHE A 64 14.28 4.96 3.07
N VAL A 65 14.21 4.17 4.14
CA VAL A 65 15.13 4.31 5.29
C VAL A 65 16.55 3.96 4.86
N GLY A 66 16.74 2.79 4.24
CA GLY A 66 18.04 2.31 3.78
C GLY A 66 18.67 3.23 2.73
N THR A 67 17.97 3.49 1.64
CA THR A 67 18.47 4.32 0.53
C THR A 67 18.71 5.78 0.94
N GLY A 68 17.86 6.34 1.80
CA GLY A 68 18.01 7.72 2.27
C GLY A 68 19.32 7.95 3.04
N SER A 69 19.77 6.97 3.83
CA SER A 69 21.07 7.06 4.51
C SER A 69 22.24 6.93 3.53
N ARG A 70 22.12 6.04 2.53
CA ARG A 70 23.15 5.82 1.51
C ARG A 70 23.35 7.03 0.61
N ILE A 71 22.26 7.69 0.20
CA ILE A 71 22.32 8.92 -0.61
C ILE A 71 23.10 10.02 0.13
N LYS A 72 22.84 10.22 1.43
CA LYS A 72 23.56 11.22 2.23
C LYS A 72 25.07 10.92 2.30
N LYS A 73 25.46 9.65 2.44
CA LYS A 73 26.87 9.23 2.46
C LYS A 73 27.54 9.51 1.12
N VAL A 74 26.95 9.07 0.01
CA VAL A 74 27.49 9.27 -1.35
C VAL A 74 27.60 10.75 -1.71
N VAL A 75 26.60 11.57 -1.36
CA VAL A 75 26.66 13.01 -1.62
C VAL A 75 27.82 13.67 -0.89
N ARG A 76 28.08 13.27 0.37
CA ARG A 76 29.22 13.77 1.16
C ARG A 76 30.56 13.27 0.61
N GLU A 77 30.66 11.99 0.30
CA GLU A 77 31.91 11.34 -0.12
C GLU A 77 32.41 11.85 -1.47
N TYR A 78 31.50 12.06 -2.42
CA TYR A 78 31.84 12.49 -3.78
C TYR A 78 31.63 13.99 -4.03
N GLY A 79 31.39 14.78 -2.98
CA GLY A 79 31.18 16.24 -3.11
C GLY A 79 30.03 16.63 -4.04
N LEU A 80 28.97 15.81 -4.11
CA LEU A 80 27.84 16.04 -5.01
C LEU A 80 26.92 17.15 -4.48
N SER A 81 26.03 17.64 -5.35
CA SER A 81 25.05 18.65 -4.97
C SER A 81 24.13 18.16 -3.83
N VAL A 82 23.99 19.00 -2.79
CA VAL A 82 23.08 18.79 -1.66
C VAL A 82 21.61 18.70 -2.10
N SER A 83 21.27 19.27 -3.26
CA SER A 83 19.94 19.18 -3.86
C SER A 83 19.42 17.74 -4.02
N LEU A 84 20.31 16.75 -4.17
CA LEU A 84 19.94 15.34 -4.23
C LEU A 84 19.36 14.84 -2.90
N VAL A 85 19.93 15.27 -1.77
CA VAL A 85 19.42 14.94 -0.43
C VAL A 85 18.08 15.62 -0.19
N ASP A 86 17.93 16.88 -0.61
CA ASP A 86 16.68 17.64 -0.45
C ASP A 86 15.55 17.04 -1.27
N ARG A 87 15.81 16.60 -2.51
CA ARG A 87 14.83 15.89 -3.34
C ARG A 87 14.36 14.61 -2.66
N THR A 88 15.28 13.79 -2.14
CA THR A 88 14.91 12.58 -1.39
C THR A 88 14.11 12.91 -0.14
N ARG A 89 14.49 13.97 0.61
CA ARG A 89 13.77 14.39 1.82
C ARG A 89 12.35 14.83 1.50
N ARG A 90 12.14 15.62 0.44
CA ARG A 90 10.81 16.09 0.00
C ARG A 90 9.92 14.92 -0.44
N LEU A 91 10.45 14.00 -1.25
CA LEU A 91 9.72 12.80 -1.66
C LEU A 91 9.29 11.97 -0.44
N LYS A 92 10.24 11.68 0.46
CA LYS A 92 9.93 10.94 1.69
C LYS A 92 8.89 11.67 2.56
N GLY A 93 9.04 12.98 2.74
CA GLY A 93 8.10 13.78 3.53
C GLY A 93 6.67 13.71 2.99
N ARG A 94 6.51 13.71 1.66
CA ARG A 94 5.20 13.58 1.01
C ARG A 94 4.64 12.16 1.12
N LEU A 95 5.46 11.14 0.90
CA LEU A 95 5.00 9.76 0.71
C LEU A 95 4.93 8.94 2.02
N PHE A 96 5.74 9.25 3.03
CA PHE A 96 5.78 8.49 4.30
C PHE A 96 4.43 8.41 5.01
N PRO A 97 3.68 9.51 5.21
CA PRO A 97 2.39 9.43 5.89
C PRO A 97 1.43 8.46 5.18
N TRP A 98 1.39 8.49 3.85
CA TRP A 98 0.57 7.59 3.05
C TRP A 98 1.05 6.14 3.16
N LEU A 99 2.35 5.90 3.07
CA LEU A 99 2.90 4.57 3.25
C LEU A 99 2.64 3.98 4.64
N THR A 100 2.48 4.82 5.66
CA THR A 100 2.17 4.41 7.04
C THR A 100 0.67 4.23 7.28
N PHE A 101 -0.18 5.18 6.89
CA PHE A 101 -1.61 5.16 7.26
C PHE A 101 -2.47 4.32 6.32
N THR A 102 -2.16 4.27 5.02
CA THR A 102 -2.88 3.43 4.05
C THR A 102 -2.97 1.94 4.46
N PRO A 103 -1.87 1.28 4.87
CA PRO A 103 -1.95 -0.13 5.27
C PRO A 103 -2.71 -0.29 6.59
N LEU A 104 -2.69 0.69 7.49
CA LEU A 104 -3.48 0.65 8.73
C LEU A 104 -4.98 0.71 8.44
N VAL A 105 -5.41 1.58 7.53
CA VAL A 105 -6.82 1.64 7.09
C VAL A 105 -7.20 0.36 6.35
N THR A 106 -6.30 -0.18 5.53
CA THR A 106 -6.53 -1.46 4.83
C THR A 106 -6.67 -2.63 5.82
N MET A 107 -5.83 -2.67 6.87
CA MET A 107 -5.95 -3.63 7.98
C MET A 107 -7.26 -3.47 8.73
N ALA A 108 -7.66 -2.23 9.04
CA ALA A 108 -8.94 -1.96 9.69
C ALA A 108 -10.10 -2.48 8.85
N ALA A 109 -10.11 -2.21 7.54
CA ALA A 109 -11.13 -2.74 6.62
C ALA A 109 -11.19 -4.28 6.64
N PHE A 110 -10.03 -4.95 6.65
CA PHE A 110 -9.93 -6.41 6.73
C PHE A 110 -10.49 -6.96 8.06
N ILE A 111 -10.05 -6.41 9.20
CA ILE A 111 -10.50 -6.84 10.54
C ILE A 111 -12.01 -6.64 10.70
N ILE A 112 -12.50 -5.45 10.31
CA ILE A 112 -13.93 -5.11 10.36
C ILE A 112 -14.75 -5.99 9.40
N GLY A 113 -14.16 -6.47 8.30
CA GLY A 113 -14.77 -7.47 7.42
C GLY A 113 -15.13 -8.77 8.14
N GLY A 114 -14.30 -9.21 9.09
CA GLY A 114 -14.63 -10.34 9.97
C GLY A 114 -15.85 -10.05 10.85
N GLY A 115 -15.94 -8.84 11.40
CA GLY A 115 -17.11 -8.39 12.17
C GLY A 115 -18.38 -8.28 11.33
N ALA A 116 -18.25 -7.88 10.06
CA ALA A 116 -19.36 -7.87 9.11
C ALA A 116 -19.85 -9.27 8.77
N HIS A 117 -18.92 -10.22 8.61
CA HIS A 117 -19.25 -11.63 8.35
C HIS A 117 -20.02 -12.27 9.52
N THR A 118 -19.65 -11.96 10.75
CA THR A 118 -20.34 -12.44 11.97
C THR A 118 -21.56 -11.62 12.36
N ARG A 119 -21.93 -10.61 11.56
CA ARG A 119 -23.05 -9.68 11.81
C ARG A 119 -22.93 -8.81 13.07
N VAL A 120 -21.73 -8.73 13.66
CA VAL A 120 -21.45 -7.83 14.80
C VAL A 120 -21.30 -6.38 14.33
N VAL A 121 -20.83 -6.18 13.09
CA VAL A 121 -20.69 -4.86 12.47
C VAL A 121 -21.58 -4.78 11.23
N PRO A 122 -22.28 -3.67 10.95
CA PRO A 122 -23.04 -3.53 9.72
C PRO A 122 -22.16 -3.61 8.47
N GLY A 123 -22.61 -4.32 7.44
CA GLY A 123 -21.84 -4.53 6.21
C GLY A 123 -21.48 -3.23 5.48
N TRP A 124 -22.29 -2.18 5.58
CA TRP A 124 -21.99 -0.88 4.99
C TRP A 124 -20.77 -0.20 5.62
N VAL A 125 -20.50 -0.45 6.91
CA VAL A 125 -19.31 0.09 7.60
C VAL A 125 -18.05 -0.55 7.04
N HIS A 126 -18.06 -1.87 6.85
CA HIS A 126 -16.99 -2.58 6.17
C HIS A 126 -16.81 -2.08 4.72
N GLY A 127 -17.91 -1.91 3.98
CA GLY A 127 -17.89 -1.39 2.61
C GLY A 127 -17.28 0.01 2.50
N ALA A 128 -17.65 0.92 3.41
CA ALA A 128 -17.09 2.27 3.47
C ALA A 128 -15.58 2.24 3.76
N LEU A 129 -15.14 1.41 4.72
CA LEU A 129 -13.72 1.22 5.02
C LEU A 129 -12.95 0.61 3.84
N ALA A 130 -13.55 -0.34 3.12
CA ALA A 130 -12.94 -0.96 1.95
C ALA A 130 -12.75 0.06 0.82
N LEU A 131 -13.73 0.92 0.55
CA LEU A 131 -13.60 2.01 -0.42
C LEU A 131 -12.56 3.05 0.01
N GLY A 132 -12.52 3.39 1.30
CA GLY A 132 -11.50 4.27 1.86
C GLY A 132 -10.09 3.70 1.70
N ALA A 133 -9.90 2.42 2.03
CA ALA A 133 -8.65 1.71 1.83
C ALA A 133 -8.23 1.68 0.35
N LEU A 134 -9.16 1.38 -0.56
CA LEU A 134 -8.93 1.41 -2.00
C LEU A 134 -8.44 2.79 -2.47
N GLY A 135 -9.17 3.85 -2.10
CA GLY A 135 -8.80 5.23 -2.42
C GLY A 135 -7.41 5.59 -1.92
N MET A 136 -7.09 5.25 -0.67
CA MET A 136 -5.77 5.50 -0.09
C MET A 136 -4.65 4.72 -0.77
N ASN A 137 -4.88 3.48 -1.19
CA ASN A 137 -3.91 2.68 -1.97
C ASN A 137 -3.65 3.30 -3.34
N LEU A 138 -4.71 3.77 -4.03
CA LEU A 138 -4.59 4.47 -5.31
C LEU A 138 -3.79 5.77 -5.17
N VAL A 139 -4.10 6.59 -4.16
CA VAL A 139 -3.35 7.82 -3.87
C VAL A 139 -1.89 7.50 -3.55
N THR A 140 -1.63 6.48 -2.74
CA THR A 140 -0.25 6.08 -2.39
C THR A 140 0.54 5.67 -3.64
N ALA A 141 -0.05 4.87 -4.52
CA ALA A 141 0.57 4.44 -5.77
C ALA A 141 0.83 5.62 -6.72
N PHE A 142 -0.13 6.55 -6.84
CA PHE A 142 0.03 7.76 -7.64
C PHE A 142 1.16 8.66 -7.11
N LEU A 143 1.18 8.90 -5.80
CA LEU A 143 2.22 9.69 -5.14
C LEU A 143 3.62 9.06 -5.23
N ALA A 144 3.71 7.75 -5.41
CA ALA A 144 4.99 7.06 -5.59
C ALA A 144 5.61 7.26 -6.98
N ILE A 145 4.81 7.71 -7.97
CA ILE A 145 5.25 7.91 -9.36
C ILE A 145 5.60 9.39 -9.64
N LEU A 146 5.06 10.33 -8.84
CA LEU A 146 5.34 11.78 -8.93
C LEU A 146 6.66 12.19 -8.28
#